data_AF-A0A8J3ZZQ2-F1
#
_entry.id   AF-A0A8J3ZZQ2-F1
#
_cell.length_a   1.000
_cell.length_b   1.000
_cell.length_c   1.000
_cell.angle_alpha   90.00
_cell.angle_beta   90.00
_cell.angle_gamma   90.00
#
_symmetry.space_group_name_H-M   'P 1'
#
loop_
_entity.id
_entity.type
_entity.pdbx_description
1 polymer ?
#
loop_
_entity_poly.entity_id
_entity_poly.type
_entity_poly.pdbx_seq_one_letter_code
_entity_poly.pdbx_strand_id
1 'polypeptide(L)'
;MWRRFLTVPAWVAVVLILGPSGGGPPAEAPTPPGATATRPVGPTAARLDALAVAITGTAEELRASERLNYHRVEGGVAACMAAAGRPYRMAPFVSFYADFTDADLGYGTGSATVFDSVTERGRRLVLNTIAGARLSRAGLTGRGWVGSTDIEALNRCRAPYEYRAYHDFDPPPGAYRLAGFVDLLETVLRDPRVTAAFERYRPCMRARLGHDVPDRSDFLFQARLPAGHAPLDGQPPDPEWTRGLRALDEAFALDVECRLPAYREAMRVVAANLDAWERRHRTELDAVRAAWRQRVADAATLGR
;
A
#
# COMPACT_ATOMS: atom_id res chain seq x y z
N MET A 1 19.01 14.34 -18.54
CA MET A 1 17.71 13.91 -19.11
C MET A 1 17.11 12.84 -18.21
N TRP A 2 16.18 13.24 -17.35
CA TRP A 2 15.54 12.39 -16.34
C TRP A 2 14.49 11.47 -16.99
N ARG A 3 14.79 10.18 -17.07
CA ARG A 3 13.81 9.16 -17.44
C ARG A 3 13.03 8.77 -16.18
N ARG A 4 11.73 9.08 -16.23
CA ARG A 4 10.67 8.66 -15.31
C ARG A 4 10.74 7.14 -15.12
N PHE A 5 11.19 6.69 -13.96
CA PHE A 5 10.98 5.31 -13.54
C PHE A 5 9.54 5.19 -13.06
N LEU A 6 8.74 4.55 -13.91
CA LEU A 6 7.41 4.06 -13.61
C LEU A 6 7.54 3.05 -12.46
N THR A 7 7.19 3.47 -11.26
CA THR A 7 6.72 2.57 -10.21
C THR A 7 5.54 1.78 -10.77
N VAL A 8 5.63 0.46 -10.70
CA VAL A 8 4.60 -0.49 -11.11
C VAL A 8 3.22 -0.03 -10.61
N PRO A 9 2.23 0.18 -11.49
CA PRO A 9 0.94 0.75 -11.11
C PRO A 9 0.08 -0.37 -10.48
N ALA A 10 0.03 -0.42 -9.16
CA ALA A 10 -0.92 -1.26 -8.42
C ALA A 10 -2.08 -0.42 -7.84
N TRP A 11 -2.55 0.57 -8.60
CA TRP A 11 -3.77 1.31 -8.31
C TRP A 11 -4.74 1.08 -9.46
N VAL A 12 -5.48 -0.01 -9.39
CA VAL A 12 -6.60 -0.27 -10.30
C VAL A 12 -7.65 0.81 -10.05
N ALA A 13 -7.87 1.59 -11.10
CA ALA A 13 -8.93 2.57 -11.25
C ALA A 13 -10.30 1.99 -10.83
N VAL A 14 -10.99 2.71 -9.96
CA VAL A 14 -12.42 2.53 -9.74
C VAL A 14 -13.10 3.91 -9.75
N VAL A 15 -13.77 4.14 -10.88
CA VAL A 15 -14.88 5.07 -11.14
C VAL A 15 -14.52 6.52 -11.52
N LEU A 16 -14.26 6.66 -12.81
CA LEU A 16 -14.67 7.81 -13.60
C LEU A 16 -16.12 7.56 -14.09
N ILE A 17 -16.91 8.63 -14.09
CA ILE A 17 -18.19 8.85 -14.80
C ILE A 17 -19.44 8.30 -14.10
N LEU A 18 -20.21 9.22 -13.49
CA LEU A 18 -21.54 9.61 -13.96
C LEU A 18 -21.98 10.90 -13.23
N GLY A 19 -21.71 12.05 -13.86
CA GLY A 19 -22.67 13.15 -13.85
C GLY A 19 -23.70 12.89 -14.97
N PRO A 20 -24.96 13.31 -14.79
CA PRO A 20 -25.24 14.71 -15.05
C PRO A 20 -26.07 15.41 -13.96
N SER A 21 -25.83 16.71 -13.90
CA SER A 21 -26.60 17.79 -13.29
C SER A 21 -28.12 17.72 -13.50
N GLY A 22 -28.89 17.96 -12.43
CA GLY A 22 -30.33 18.20 -12.43
C GLY A 22 -30.77 18.77 -11.07
N GLY A 23 -31.41 19.95 -11.07
CA GLY A 23 -31.61 20.81 -9.90
C GLY A 23 -32.68 20.38 -8.87
N GLY A 24 -32.60 21.02 -7.70
CA GLY A 24 -33.69 21.15 -6.72
C GLY A 24 -33.29 20.76 -5.29
N PRO A 25 -33.37 21.66 -4.28
CA PRO A 25 -33.15 21.27 -2.89
C PRO A 25 -34.41 20.62 -2.32
N PRO A 26 -34.29 19.61 -1.44
CA PRO A 26 -35.33 19.39 -0.45
C PRO A 26 -34.81 19.52 0.98
N ALA A 27 -35.50 20.41 1.68
CA ALA A 27 -35.85 20.43 3.10
C ALA A 27 -35.05 19.57 4.09
N GLU A 28 -34.48 20.27 5.05
CA GLU A 28 -34.08 19.77 6.37
C GLU A 28 -35.28 19.09 7.06
N ALA A 29 -35.11 17.84 7.47
CA ALA A 29 -36.09 17.12 8.30
C ALA A 29 -35.38 16.48 9.51
N PRO A 30 -36.04 16.47 10.68
CA PRO A 30 -35.40 16.35 11.99
C PRO A 30 -35.01 14.91 12.33
N THR A 31 -33.93 14.76 13.10
CA THR A 31 -33.45 13.47 13.63
C THR A 31 -34.37 12.97 14.76
N PRO A 32 -34.94 11.75 14.71
CA PRO A 32 -35.62 11.16 15.84
C PRO A 32 -34.62 10.59 16.86
N PRO A 33 -34.88 10.73 18.18
CA PRO A 33 -34.06 10.12 19.22
C PRO A 33 -34.40 8.64 19.34
N GLY A 34 -33.42 7.78 19.06
CA GLY A 34 -33.60 6.33 19.12
C GLY A 34 -32.34 5.61 18.65
N ALA A 35 -31.28 5.69 19.47
CA ALA A 35 -30.01 5.05 19.24
C ALA A 35 -30.15 3.51 19.25
N THR A 36 -30.36 2.92 18.07
CA THR A 36 -30.19 1.48 17.86
C THR A 36 -28.74 1.18 17.47
N ALA A 37 -27.99 0.69 18.47
CA ALA A 37 -26.76 -0.09 18.37
C ALA A 37 -25.80 0.25 17.21
N THR A 38 -25.00 1.31 17.42
CA THR A 38 -23.72 1.50 16.75
C THR A 38 -22.77 0.37 17.14
N ARG A 39 -22.76 -0.75 16.39
CA ARG A 39 -21.58 -1.61 16.35
C ARG A 39 -20.39 -0.72 16.01
N PRO A 40 -19.31 -0.70 16.81
CA PRO A 40 -18.17 0.16 16.53
C PRO A 40 -17.62 -0.22 15.15
N VAL A 41 -17.18 0.76 14.37
CA VAL A 41 -16.55 0.52 13.06
C VAL A 41 -15.23 -0.27 13.19
N GLY A 42 -14.66 -0.30 14.41
CA GLY A 42 -13.39 -0.94 14.74
C GLY A 42 -13.30 -2.45 14.44
N PRO A 43 -14.23 -3.32 14.89
CA PRO A 43 -14.08 -4.76 14.70
C PRO A 43 -14.17 -5.22 13.24
N THR A 44 -15.03 -4.60 12.42
CA THR A 44 -15.10 -4.93 10.98
C THR A 44 -13.84 -4.46 10.25
N ALA A 45 -13.37 -3.25 10.54
CA ALA A 45 -12.12 -2.74 9.99
C ALA A 45 -10.93 -3.62 10.38
N ALA A 46 -10.80 -3.95 11.68
CA ALA A 46 -9.74 -4.83 12.17
C ALA A 46 -9.77 -6.23 11.57
N ARG A 47 -10.98 -6.80 11.35
CA ARG A 47 -11.12 -8.09 10.67
C ARG A 47 -10.72 -8.00 9.19
N LEU A 48 -11.14 -6.96 8.49
CA LEU A 48 -10.74 -6.74 7.09
C LEU A 48 -9.21 -6.55 6.99
N ASP A 49 -8.60 -5.86 7.95
CA ASP A 49 -7.14 -5.68 8.03
C ASP A 49 -6.43 -7.01 8.26
N ALA A 50 -6.88 -7.80 9.23
CA ALA A 50 -6.31 -9.12 9.50
C ALA A 50 -6.43 -10.05 8.28
N LEU A 51 -7.58 -10.02 7.59
CA LEU A 51 -7.79 -10.79 6.37
C LEU A 51 -6.87 -10.31 5.24
N ALA A 52 -6.70 -9.00 5.08
CA ALA A 52 -5.79 -8.45 4.09
C ALA A 52 -4.35 -8.85 4.38
N VAL A 53 -3.87 -8.73 5.62
CA VAL A 53 -2.53 -9.23 6.02
C VAL A 53 -2.40 -10.72 5.74
N ALA A 54 -3.42 -11.53 6.02
CA ALA A 54 -3.38 -12.96 5.72
C ALA A 54 -3.26 -13.26 4.21
N ILE A 55 -3.82 -12.40 3.36
CA ILE A 55 -3.76 -12.52 1.90
C ILE A 55 -2.41 -11.97 1.36
N THR A 56 -2.05 -10.75 1.76
CA THR A 56 -0.91 -10.00 1.22
C THR A 56 0.42 -10.33 1.90
N GLY A 57 0.38 -11.02 3.05
CA GLY A 57 1.55 -11.46 3.81
C GLY A 57 1.78 -10.64 5.08
N THR A 58 2.23 -11.32 6.14
CA THR A 58 2.78 -10.68 7.35
C THR A 58 4.14 -10.02 7.06
N ALA A 59 4.63 -9.19 7.97
CA ALA A 59 5.96 -8.58 7.84
C ALA A 59 7.06 -9.63 7.69
N GLU A 60 6.96 -10.75 8.41
CA GLU A 60 7.89 -11.88 8.28
C GLU A 60 7.81 -12.52 6.89
N GLU A 61 6.61 -12.76 6.38
CA GLU A 61 6.38 -13.40 5.08
C GLU A 61 6.85 -12.53 3.92
N LEU A 62 6.64 -11.22 4.03
CA LEU A 62 7.15 -10.25 3.07
C LEU A 62 8.68 -10.22 3.07
N ARG A 63 9.32 -10.17 4.25
CA ARG A 63 10.79 -10.24 4.36
C ARG A 63 11.35 -11.55 3.82
N ALA A 64 10.69 -12.68 4.10
CA ALA A 64 11.06 -13.97 3.55
C ALA A 64 10.99 -13.97 2.01
N SER A 65 9.92 -13.39 1.46
CA SER A 65 9.76 -13.24 0.01
C SER A 65 10.76 -12.28 -0.61
N GLU A 66 11.10 -11.16 0.04
CA GLU A 66 12.16 -10.26 -0.41
C GLU A 66 13.51 -10.99 -0.46
N ARG A 67 13.80 -11.82 0.54
CA ARG A 67 15.03 -12.58 0.61
C ARG A 67 15.11 -13.63 -0.50
N LEU A 68 14.04 -14.41 -0.71
CA LEU A 68 13.95 -15.33 -1.84
C LEU A 68 14.14 -14.62 -3.16
N ASN A 69 13.48 -13.47 -3.34
CA ASN A 69 13.57 -12.69 -4.55
C ASN A 69 14.99 -12.13 -4.78
N TYR A 70 15.62 -11.63 -3.72
CA TYR A 70 17.00 -11.17 -3.74
C TYR A 70 17.96 -12.26 -4.20
N HIS A 71 17.91 -13.46 -3.60
CA HIS A 71 18.78 -14.56 -4.02
C HIS A 71 18.49 -15.02 -5.45
N ARG A 72 17.21 -15.04 -5.87
CA ARG A 72 16.83 -15.35 -7.25
C ARG A 72 17.38 -14.35 -8.26
N VAL A 73 17.23 -13.06 -8.00
CA VAL A 73 17.60 -11.98 -8.92
C VAL A 73 19.11 -11.73 -8.87
N GLU A 74 19.66 -11.36 -7.72
CA GLU A 74 21.09 -11.04 -7.59
C GLU A 74 21.96 -12.28 -7.77
N GLY A 75 21.54 -13.44 -7.27
CA GLY A 75 22.25 -14.71 -7.50
C GLY A 75 22.19 -15.16 -8.96
N GLY A 76 21.04 -14.99 -9.63
CA GLY A 76 20.89 -15.27 -11.06
C GLY A 76 21.76 -14.37 -11.94
N VAL A 77 21.79 -13.06 -11.64
CA VAL A 77 22.67 -12.10 -12.32
C VAL A 77 24.14 -12.44 -12.08
N ALA A 78 24.53 -12.75 -10.84
CA ALA A 78 25.90 -13.14 -10.50
C ALA A 78 26.35 -14.39 -11.25
N ALA A 79 25.50 -15.43 -11.30
CA ALA A 79 25.79 -16.65 -12.05
C ALA A 79 25.95 -16.39 -13.55
N CYS A 80 25.07 -15.57 -14.15
CA CYS A 80 25.15 -15.19 -15.55
C CYS A 80 26.43 -14.39 -15.86
N MET A 81 26.78 -13.43 -15.02
CA MET A 81 28.01 -12.62 -15.17
C MET A 81 29.27 -13.48 -15.04
N ALA A 82 29.29 -14.41 -14.08
CA ALA A 82 30.39 -15.35 -13.91
C ALA A 82 30.55 -16.26 -15.15
N ALA A 83 29.44 -16.77 -15.71
CA ALA A 83 29.46 -17.56 -16.94
C ALA A 83 29.97 -16.76 -18.15
N ALA A 84 29.73 -15.45 -18.18
CA ALA A 84 30.27 -14.53 -19.19
C ALA A 84 31.71 -14.08 -18.92
N GLY A 85 32.37 -14.59 -17.86
CA GLY A 85 33.72 -14.20 -17.48
C GLY A 85 33.82 -12.72 -17.07
N ARG A 86 32.74 -12.14 -16.55
CA ARG A 86 32.67 -10.74 -16.12
C ARG A 86 32.61 -10.61 -14.60
N PRO A 87 33.31 -9.64 -14.01
CA PRO A 87 33.21 -9.39 -12.59
C PRO A 87 31.83 -8.83 -12.25
N TYR A 88 31.20 -9.37 -11.22
CA TYR A 88 29.96 -8.83 -10.66
C TYR A 88 29.98 -9.02 -9.15
N ARG A 89 29.70 -7.94 -8.42
CA ARG A 89 29.45 -8.00 -6.98
C ARG A 89 27.97 -7.79 -6.76
N MET A 90 27.30 -8.78 -6.17
CA MET A 90 25.90 -8.66 -5.75
C MET A 90 25.72 -7.41 -4.90
N ALA A 91 24.61 -6.70 -5.14
CA ALA A 91 24.22 -5.60 -4.28
C ALA A 91 23.95 -6.13 -2.86
N PRO A 92 24.21 -5.39 -1.76
CA PRO A 92 23.87 -5.87 -0.42
C PRO A 92 22.36 -6.05 -0.27
N PHE A 93 21.95 -7.06 0.49
CA PHE A 93 20.55 -7.22 0.86
C PHE A 93 20.16 -6.17 1.89
N VAL A 94 19.14 -5.37 1.57
CA VAL A 94 18.49 -4.44 2.49
C VAL A 94 17.00 -4.64 2.35
N SER A 95 16.35 -5.08 3.42
CA SER A 95 14.91 -5.30 3.43
C SER A 95 14.17 -3.95 3.43
N PHE A 96 13.22 -3.79 2.53
CA PHE A 96 12.26 -2.69 2.55
C PHE A 96 11.38 -2.77 3.80
N TYR A 97 11.00 -4.00 4.19
CA TYR A 97 10.09 -4.26 5.31
C TYR A 97 10.78 -4.33 6.68
N ALA A 98 12.04 -3.93 6.82
CA ALA A 98 12.82 -4.12 8.05
C ALA A 98 12.14 -3.54 9.31
N ASP A 99 11.49 -2.38 9.22
CA ASP A 99 10.84 -1.71 10.37
C ASP A 99 9.32 -1.87 10.41
N PHE A 100 8.75 -2.61 9.44
CA PHE A 100 7.31 -2.80 9.36
C PHE A 100 6.85 -3.85 10.37
N THR A 101 5.66 -3.63 10.92
CA THR A 101 4.89 -4.60 11.69
C THR A 101 3.63 -4.97 10.93
N ASP A 102 2.92 -6.02 11.37
CA ASP A 102 1.66 -6.42 10.73
C ASP A 102 0.57 -5.33 10.81
N ALA A 103 0.62 -4.47 11.83
CA ALA A 103 -0.27 -3.31 11.92
C ALA A 103 -0.05 -2.32 10.76
N ASP A 104 1.18 -2.25 10.23
CA ASP A 104 1.54 -1.37 9.11
C ASP A 104 1.19 -1.96 7.74
N LEU A 105 0.59 -3.16 7.69
CA LEU A 105 0.39 -3.95 6.47
C LEU A 105 -1.08 -4.27 6.15
N GLY A 106 -2.01 -3.96 7.04
CA GLY A 106 -3.44 -4.19 6.85
C GLY A 106 -4.03 -3.43 5.66
N TYR A 107 -5.24 -3.80 5.25
CA TYR A 107 -6.00 -3.09 4.21
C TYR A 107 -6.10 -1.60 4.55
N GLY A 108 -6.39 -1.35 5.83
CA GLY A 108 -6.49 -0.09 6.51
C GLY A 108 -5.31 0.81 6.21
N THR A 109 -4.09 0.30 6.39
CA THR A 109 -2.80 1.00 6.33
C THR A 109 -2.12 0.92 4.97
N GLY A 110 -2.28 -0.16 4.22
CA GLY A 110 -1.70 -0.38 2.90
C GLY A 110 -2.42 0.38 1.77
N SER A 111 -3.73 0.62 1.90
CA SER A 111 -4.52 1.40 0.93
C SER A 111 -4.80 2.82 1.41
N ALA A 112 -4.12 3.26 2.47
CA ALA A 112 -4.37 4.50 3.17
C ALA A 112 -5.86 4.68 3.46
N THR A 113 -6.61 3.73 4.01
CA THR A 113 -8.07 3.94 4.21
C THR A 113 -8.36 5.04 5.25
N VAL A 114 -9.65 5.34 5.48
CA VAL A 114 -10.03 6.22 6.61
C VAL A 114 -9.54 5.65 7.93
N PHE A 115 -9.42 4.33 8.07
CA PHE A 115 -8.90 3.71 9.29
C PHE A 115 -7.44 4.08 9.55
N ASP A 116 -6.55 3.96 8.56
CA ASP A 116 -5.16 4.46 8.65
C ASP A 116 -5.10 5.95 8.97
N SER A 117 -6.04 6.71 8.43
CA SER A 117 -6.12 8.15 8.68
C SER A 117 -6.55 8.47 10.12
N VAL A 118 -7.36 7.61 10.75
CA VAL A 118 -7.85 7.74 12.13
C VAL A 118 -6.85 7.20 13.16
N THR A 119 -6.19 6.07 12.88
CA THR A 119 -5.39 5.33 13.86
C THR A 119 -3.90 5.55 13.70
N GLU A 120 -3.41 5.64 12.46
CA GLU A 120 -1.98 5.61 12.14
C GLU A 120 -1.45 6.89 11.49
N ARG A 121 -2.33 7.83 11.11
CA ARG A 121 -2.00 9.15 10.53
C ARG A 121 -1.00 9.09 9.37
N GLY A 122 -1.13 8.09 8.50
CA GLY A 122 -0.24 7.94 7.34
C GLY A 122 1.13 7.33 7.68
N ARG A 123 1.26 6.65 8.82
CA ARG A 123 2.45 5.88 9.23
C ARG A 123 3.01 5.01 8.11
N ARG A 124 2.17 4.40 7.28
CA ARG A 124 2.60 3.62 6.12
C ARG A 124 3.41 4.46 5.13
N LEU A 125 2.98 5.69 4.82
CA LEU A 125 3.70 6.59 3.93
C LEU A 125 5.05 7.00 4.53
N VAL A 126 5.10 7.22 5.85
CA VAL A 126 6.33 7.49 6.59
C VAL A 126 7.30 6.31 6.44
N LEU A 127 6.88 5.10 6.77
CA LEU A 127 7.71 3.89 6.69
C LEU A 127 8.16 3.59 5.25
N ASN A 128 7.27 3.73 4.25
CA ASN A 128 7.64 3.58 2.84
C ASN A 128 8.72 4.60 2.43
N THR A 129 8.62 5.84 2.91
CA THR A 129 9.59 6.90 2.60
C THR A 129 10.94 6.63 3.27
N ILE A 130 10.94 6.20 4.53
CA ILE A 130 12.16 5.79 5.26
C ILE A 130 12.82 4.60 4.57
N ALA A 131 12.04 3.58 4.21
CA ALA A 131 12.54 2.40 3.51
C ALA A 131 13.17 2.78 2.15
N GLY A 132 12.50 3.64 1.37
CA GLY A 132 13.05 4.17 0.12
C GLY A 132 14.38 4.92 0.33
N ALA A 133 14.46 5.78 1.35
CA ALA A 133 15.68 6.50 1.70
C ALA A 133 16.83 5.56 2.10
N ARG A 134 16.52 4.51 2.87
CA ARG A 134 17.48 3.46 3.25
C ARG A 134 18.02 2.73 2.02
N LEU A 135 17.13 2.29 1.11
CA LEU A 135 17.52 1.63 -0.14
C LEU A 135 18.41 2.53 -1.00
N SER A 136 18.06 3.82 -1.13
CA SER A 136 18.86 4.78 -1.89
C SER A 136 20.24 5.00 -1.28
N ARG A 137 20.35 5.16 0.04
CA ARG A 137 21.65 5.33 0.72
C ARG A 137 22.50 4.06 0.72
N ALA A 138 21.88 2.88 0.68
CA ALA A 138 22.58 1.61 0.45
C ALA A 138 23.10 1.45 -0.99
N GLY A 139 22.88 2.45 -1.87
CA GLY A 139 23.34 2.45 -3.25
C GLY A 139 22.54 1.54 -4.18
N LEU A 140 21.41 1.00 -3.71
CA LEU A 140 20.59 0.04 -4.47
C LEU A 140 19.82 0.70 -5.62
N THR A 141 19.61 2.01 -5.54
CA THR A 141 19.02 2.81 -6.62
C THR A 141 20.08 3.37 -7.58
N GLY A 142 21.38 3.13 -7.32
CA GLY A 142 22.51 3.59 -8.13
C GLY A 142 23.07 2.51 -9.05
N ARG A 143 23.77 2.90 -10.14
CA ARG A 143 24.36 1.99 -11.14
C ARG A 143 25.81 1.55 -10.81
N GLY A 144 26.22 1.59 -9.55
CA GLY A 144 27.64 1.46 -9.14
C GLY A 144 28.18 0.03 -9.01
N TRP A 145 27.43 -1.00 -9.42
CA TRP A 145 27.73 -2.40 -9.09
C TRP A 145 28.61 -3.12 -10.12
N VAL A 146 28.96 -2.45 -11.23
CA VAL A 146 29.77 -3.00 -12.33
C VAL A 146 30.55 -1.89 -13.02
N GLY A 147 31.71 -2.21 -13.60
CA GLY A 147 32.48 -1.28 -14.43
C GLY A 147 31.72 -0.87 -15.70
N SER A 148 32.01 0.32 -16.24
CA SER A 148 31.31 0.84 -17.42
C SER A 148 31.40 -0.08 -18.66
N THR A 149 32.50 -0.84 -18.77
CA THR A 149 32.76 -1.81 -19.84
C THR A 149 31.86 -3.05 -19.76
N ASP A 150 31.27 -3.33 -18.60
CA ASP A 150 30.50 -4.55 -18.34
C ASP A 150 28.98 -4.30 -18.29
N ILE A 151 28.55 -3.04 -18.46
CA ILE A 151 27.13 -2.64 -18.40
C ILE A 151 26.28 -3.41 -19.40
N GLU A 152 26.78 -3.66 -20.61
CA GLU A 152 26.01 -4.37 -21.63
C GLU A 152 25.77 -5.84 -21.24
N ALA A 153 26.79 -6.50 -20.69
CA ALA A 153 26.68 -7.87 -20.16
C ALA A 153 25.74 -7.91 -18.96
N LEU A 154 25.87 -6.94 -18.03
CA LEU A 154 24.96 -6.79 -16.90
C LEU A 154 23.50 -6.68 -17.37
N ASN A 155 23.21 -5.79 -18.33
CA ASN A 155 21.85 -5.58 -18.80
C ASN A 155 21.28 -6.85 -19.43
N ARG A 156 22.07 -7.62 -20.21
CA ARG A 156 21.65 -8.94 -20.71
C ARG A 156 21.35 -9.92 -19.57
N CYS A 157 22.20 -9.98 -18.55
CA CYS A 157 22.01 -10.85 -17.40
C CYS A 157 20.83 -10.42 -16.52
N ARG A 158 20.50 -9.12 -16.49
CA ARG A 158 19.36 -8.56 -15.75
C ARG A 158 18.04 -8.63 -16.51
N ALA A 159 18.05 -8.67 -17.83
CA ALA A 159 16.84 -8.64 -18.66
C ALA A 159 15.76 -9.68 -18.25
N PRO A 160 16.09 -10.92 -17.84
CA PRO A 160 15.08 -11.86 -17.34
C PRO A 160 14.38 -11.44 -16.04
N TYR A 161 14.97 -10.46 -15.33
CA TYR A 161 14.56 -9.98 -14.02
C TYR A 161 14.18 -8.49 -14.00
N GLU A 162 14.38 -7.75 -15.11
CA GLU A 162 14.41 -6.28 -15.20
C GLU A 162 13.12 -5.56 -14.78
N TYR A 163 12.00 -6.28 -14.69
CA TYR A 163 10.71 -5.74 -14.26
C TYR A 163 10.42 -5.92 -12.76
N ARG A 164 11.36 -6.47 -11.99
CA ARG A 164 11.19 -6.68 -10.54
C ARG A 164 12.46 -6.22 -9.84
N ALA A 165 12.41 -5.07 -9.18
CA ALA A 165 13.43 -4.82 -8.17
C ALA A 165 13.28 -5.90 -7.08
N TYR A 166 14.34 -6.35 -6.42
CA TYR A 166 14.17 -7.48 -5.48
C TYR A 166 13.24 -7.14 -4.29
N HIS A 167 13.07 -5.86 -3.99
CA HIS A 167 12.12 -5.34 -3.01
C HIS A 167 10.66 -5.33 -3.51
N ASP A 168 10.43 -5.54 -4.81
CA ASP A 168 9.12 -5.96 -5.30
C ASP A 168 8.92 -7.41 -4.85
N PHE A 169 8.35 -7.60 -3.67
CA PHE A 169 7.95 -8.92 -3.21
C PHE A 169 6.93 -9.48 -4.22
N ASP A 170 7.10 -10.75 -4.59
CA ASP A 170 6.16 -11.44 -5.45
C ASP A 170 5.13 -12.10 -4.53
N PRO A 171 3.90 -11.60 -4.27
CA PRO A 171 2.96 -12.34 -3.43
C PRO A 171 2.52 -13.66 -4.10
N PRO A 172 1.88 -14.59 -3.37
CA PRO A 172 1.45 -15.85 -3.94
C PRO A 172 0.48 -15.65 -5.10
N PRO A 173 0.44 -16.59 -6.07
CA PRO A 173 -0.57 -16.57 -7.12
C PRO A 173 -1.98 -16.40 -6.54
N GLY A 174 -2.74 -15.47 -7.11
CA GLY A 174 -4.11 -15.16 -6.66
C GLY A 174 -4.22 -14.17 -5.50
N ALA A 175 -3.15 -13.92 -4.74
CA ALA A 175 -3.18 -13.00 -3.58
C ALA A 175 -3.61 -11.57 -3.97
N TYR A 176 -3.05 -10.99 -5.04
CA TYR A 176 -3.44 -9.65 -5.50
C TYR A 176 -4.92 -9.56 -5.88
N ARG A 177 -5.47 -10.60 -6.52
CA ARG A 177 -6.88 -10.64 -6.90
C ARG A 177 -7.78 -10.64 -5.66
N LEU A 178 -7.43 -11.45 -4.66
CA LEU A 178 -8.19 -11.55 -3.40
C LEU A 178 -8.06 -10.27 -2.56
N ALA A 179 -6.86 -9.71 -2.46
CA ALA A 179 -6.58 -8.50 -1.68
C ALA A 179 -7.26 -7.24 -2.24
N GLY A 180 -7.63 -7.26 -3.52
CA GLY A 180 -8.46 -6.22 -4.12
C GLY A 180 -9.91 -6.24 -3.63
N PHE A 181 -10.37 -7.32 -3.00
CA PHE A 181 -11.74 -7.49 -2.50
C PHE A 181 -12.82 -7.09 -3.52
N VAL A 182 -12.57 -7.29 -4.82
CA VAL A 182 -13.33 -6.65 -5.92
C VAL A 182 -14.84 -6.86 -5.76
N ASP A 183 -15.31 -8.11 -5.64
CA ASP A 183 -16.73 -8.42 -5.50
C ASP A 183 -17.38 -7.81 -4.24
N LEU A 184 -16.62 -7.75 -3.14
CA LEU A 184 -17.07 -7.16 -1.88
C LEU A 184 -17.18 -5.63 -2.01
N LEU A 185 -16.18 -4.99 -2.63
CA LEU A 185 -16.16 -3.55 -2.84
C LEU A 185 -17.18 -3.10 -3.88
N GLU A 186 -17.43 -3.88 -4.94
CA GLU A 186 -18.51 -3.58 -5.89
C GLU A 186 -19.87 -3.48 -5.19
N THR A 187 -20.13 -4.36 -4.21
CA THR A 187 -21.35 -4.32 -3.41
C THR A 187 -21.43 -3.06 -2.57
N VAL A 188 -20.30 -2.65 -1.96
CA VAL A 188 -20.20 -1.41 -1.18
C VAL A 188 -20.44 -0.18 -2.05
N LEU A 189 -19.80 -0.12 -3.22
CA LEU A 189 -19.87 1.03 -4.13
C LEU A 189 -21.25 1.22 -4.77
N ARG A 190 -22.02 0.14 -4.90
CA ARG A 190 -23.40 0.18 -5.40
C ARG A 190 -24.43 0.41 -4.29
N ASP A 191 -24.06 0.39 -3.01
CA ASP A 191 -25.01 0.65 -1.92
C ASP A 191 -25.38 2.14 -1.89
N PRO A 192 -26.68 2.48 -2.05
CA PRO A 192 -27.12 3.88 -2.16
C PRO A 192 -26.80 4.71 -0.92
N ARG A 193 -26.70 4.10 0.27
CA ARG A 193 -26.36 4.82 1.51
C ARG A 193 -24.88 5.21 1.51
N VAL A 194 -24.01 4.34 0.99
CA VAL A 194 -22.59 4.63 0.85
C VAL A 194 -22.38 5.75 -0.16
N THR A 195 -23.02 5.66 -1.32
CA THR A 195 -22.94 6.69 -2.37
C THR A 195 -23.44 8.05 -1.87
N ALA A 196 -24.64 8.10 -1.28
CA ALA A 196 -25.20 9.34 -0.74
C ALA A 196 -24.33 9.95 0.39
N ALA A 197 -23.71 9.12 1.23
CA ALA A 197 -22.79 9.60 2.25
C ALA A 197 -21.48 10.14 1.64
N PHE A 198 -21.01 9.55 0.54
CA PHE A 198 -19.78 9.96 -0.15
C PHE A 198 -19.93 11.27 -0.93
N GLU A 199 -21.12 11.60 -1.44
CA GLU A 199 -21.39 12.87 -2.13
C GLU A 199 -21.02 14.12 -1.29
N ARG A 200 -20.97 13.98 0.04
CA ARG A 200 -20.58 15.06 0.96
C ARG A 200 -19.08 15.31 1.04
N TYR A 201 -18.25 14.38 0.56
CA TYR A 201 -16.80 14.45 0.67
C TYR A 201 -16.24 15.69 -0.04
N ARG A 202 -16.57 15.87 -1.32
CA ARG A 202 -16.03 16.98 -2.13
C ARG A 202 -16.44 18.36 -1.60
N PRO A 203 -17.70 18.63 -1.25
CA PRO A 203 -18.09 19.87 -0.58
C PRO A 203 -17.33 20.10 0.74
N CYS A 204 -17.15 19.07 1.56
CA CYS A 204 -16.40 19.16 2.81
C CYS A 204 -14.93 19.55 2.56
N MET A 205 -14.24 18.84 1.66
CA MET A 205 -12.84 19.15 1.32
C MET A 205 -12.69 20.55 0.76
N ARG A 206 -13.61 20.99 -0.12
CA ARG A 206 -13.61 22.36 -0.66
C ARG A 206 -13.76 23.41 0.44
N ALA A 207 -14.65 23.20 1.39
CA ALA A 207 -14.84 24.11 2.52
C ALA A 207 -13.59 24.19 3.42
N ARG A 208 -12.84 23.11 3.54
CA ARG A 208 -11.61 23.03 4.36
C ARG A 208 -10.37 23.60 3.67
N LEU A 209 -10.24 23.40 2.36
CA LEU A 209 -9.03 23.72 1.60
C LEU A 209 -9.15 24.95 0.69
N GLY A 210 -10.37 25.49 0.50
CA GLY A 210 -10.62 26.62 -0.37
C GLY A 210 -10.54 26.30 -1.88
N HIS A 211 -10.33 25.05 -2.26
CA HIS A 211 -10.30 24.59 -3.65
C HIS A 211 -10.87 23.18 -3.80
N ASP A 212 -11.20 22.79 -5.03
CA ASP A 212 -11.72 21.46 -5.32
C ASP A 212 -10.63 20.39 -5.25
N VAL A 213 -10.92 19.31 -4.53
CA VAL A 213 -10.15 18.06 -4.57
C VAL A 213 -10.96 17.05 -5.37
N PRO A 214 -10.64 16.83 -6.66
CA PRO A 214 -11.43 15.94 -7.53
C PRO A 214 -11.23 14.47 -7.18
N ASP A 215 -10.03 14.09 -6.74
CA ASP A 215 -9.71 12.76 -6.23
C ASP A 215 -8.76 12.87 -5.03
N ARG A 216 -8.89 11.91 -4.12
CA ARG A 216 -8.06 11.72 -2.95
C ARG A 216 -6.59 11.54 -3.29
N SER A 217 -6.29 10.87 -4.41
CA SER A 217 -4.91 10.67 -4.87
C SER A 217 -4.21 12.02 -5.03
N ASP A 218 -4.89 13.01 -5.63
CA ASP A 218 -4.31 14.33 -5.86
C ASP A 218 -3.98 15.05 -4.55
N PHE A 219 -4.74 14.82 -3.48
CA PHE A 219 -4.52 15.43 -2.17
C PHE A 219 -3.41 14.73 -1.37
N LEU A 220 -3.39 13.40 -1.34
CA LEU A 220 -2.38 12.64 -0.58
C LEU A 220 -1.01 12.61 -1.26
N PHE A 221 -0.95 12.70 -2.59
CA PHE A 221 0.32 12.82 -3.31
C PHE A 221 0.93 14.23 -3.28
N GLN A 222 0.19 15.23 -2.79
CA GLN A 222 0.71 16.58 -2.55
C GLN A 222 1.42 16.71 -1.19
N ALA A 223 0.96 16.00 -0.17
CA ALA A 223 1.66 15.89 1.12
C ALA A 223 2.87 14.94 1.01
N ARG A 224 3.93 15.40 0.33
CA ARG A 224 5.15 14.60 0.13
C ARG A 224 6.12 14.77 1.30
N LEU A 225 6.49 13.66 1.91
CA LEU A 225 7.62 13.63 2.82
C LEU A 225 8.92 13.81 2.01
N PRO A 226 9.83 14.71 2.45
CA PRO A 226 11.08 14.96 1.76
C PRO A 226 12.03 13.77 1.98
N ALA A 227 12.04 12.80 1.06
CA ALA A 227 12.80 11.54 1.20
C ALA A 227 14.31 11.76 1.49
N GLY A 228 14.91 12.85 0.98
CA GLY A 228 16.30 13.21 1.27
C GLY A 228 16.57 13.54 2.75
N HIS A 229 15.53 13.94 3.48
CA HIS A 229 15.56 14.35 4.89
C HIS A 229 15.00 13.26 5.82
N ALA A 230 14.65 12.08 5.29
CA ALA A 230 14.18 10.97 6.12
C ALA A 230 15.22 10.59 7.19
N PRO A 231 14.80 10.37 8.45
CA PRO A 231 15.70 9.95 9.50
C PRO A 231 16.26 8.57 9.19
N LEU A 232 17.54 8.38 9.45
CA LEU A 232 18.14 7.05 9.50
C LEU A 232 18.21 6.53 10.92
N ASP A 233 18.48 5.23 11.03
CA ASP A 233 18.77 4.55 12.28
C ASP A 233 19.81 5.34 13.10
N GLY A 234 19.39 5.75 14.30
CA GLY A 234 20.23 6.52 15.23
C GLY A 234 20.36 8.02 14.91
N GLN A 235 19.70 8.55 13.87
CA GLN A 235 19.71 9.97 13.55
C GLN A 235 18.41 10.66 13.98
N PRO A 236 18.47 11.86 14.58
CA PRO A 236 17.27 12.62 14.85
C PRO A 236 16.61 13.06 13.54
N PRO A 237 15.27 13.24 13.52
CA PRO A 237 14.57 13.75 12.34
C PRO A 237 15.01 15.19 12.02
N ASP A 238 15.25 15.45 10.75
CA ASP A 238 15.58 16.77 10.23
C ASP A 238 14.36 17.74 10.33
N PRO A 239 14.55 19.06 10.52
CA PRO A 239 13.44 20.00 10.59
C PRO A 239 12.50 19.98 9.37
N GLU A 240 13.01 19.71 8.17
CA GLU A 240 12.18 19.57 6.97
C GLU A 240 11.33 18.31 7.02
N TRP A 241 11.89 17.22 7.53
CA TRP A 241 11.13 15.99 7.78
C TRP A 241 10.01 16.22 8.79
N THR A 242 10.30 16.87 9.92
CA THR A 242 9.28 17.21 10.92
C THR A 242 8.19 18.12 10.35
N ARG A 243 8.54 19.08 9.48
CA ARG A 243 7.53 19.91 8.77
C ARG A 243 6.66 19.06 7.85
N GLY A 244 7.26 18.14 7.09
CA GLY A 244 6.53 17.21 6.23
C GLY A 244 5.57 16.31 7.02
N LEU A 245 6.00 15.78 8.17
CA LEU A 245 5.15 14.96 9.04
C LEU A 245 3.92 15.74 9.54
N ARG A 246 4.09 17.01 9.94
CA ARG A 246 2.95 17.83 10.37
C ARG A 246 1.95 18.08 9.24
N ALA A 247 2.45 18.39 8.04
CA ALA A 247 1.59 18.57 6.87
C ALA A 247 0.84 17.27 6.49
N LEU A 248 1.49 16.11 6.67
CA LEU A 248 0.86 14.81 6.48
C LEU A 248 -0.25 14.58 7.51
N ASP A 249 0.04 14.78 8.81
CA ASP A 249 -0.94 14.65 9.90
C ASP A 249 -2.18 15.53 9.66
N GLU A 250 -1.97 16.80 9.28
CA GLU A 250 -3.05 17.73 8.96
C GLU A 250 -3.87 17.26 7.76
N ALA A 251 -3.21 16.80 6.70
CA ALA A 251 -3.89 16.30 5.52
C ALA A 251 -4.76 15.07 5.84
N PHE A 252 -4.21 14.09 6.56
CA PHE A 252 -4.94 12.90 6.97
C PHE A 252 -6.10 13.23 7.92
N ALA A 253 -5.94 14.17 8.85
CA ALA A 253 -7.02 14.61 9.73
C ALA A 253 -8.21 15.20 8.94
N LEU A 254 -7.96 16.03 7.94
CA LEU A 254 -8.99 16.58 7.05
C LEU A 254 -9.70 15.48 6.25
N ASP A 255 -8.93 14.54 5.71
CA ASP A 255 -9.48 13.41 4.95
C ASP A 255 -10.38 12.50 5.81
N VAL A 256 -9.99 12.25 7.07
CA VAL A 256 -10.85 11.55 8.05
C VAL A 256 -12.16 12.30 8.22
N GLU A 257 -12.09 13.58 8.54
CA GLU A 257 -13.26 14.38 8.87
C GLU A 257 -14.30 14.30 7.75
N CYS A 258 -13.85 14.46 6.51
CA CYS A 258 -14.74 14.49 5.35
C CYS A 258 -15.21 13.12 4.87
N ARG A 259 -14.47 12.02 5.10
CA ARG A 259 -14.85 10.67 4.62
C ARG A 259 -15.47 9.76 5.67
N LEU A 260 -15.32 10.08 6.96
CA LEU A 260 -15.81 9.22 8.04
C LEU A 260 -17.29 8.82 7.91
N PRO A 261 -18.22 9.70 7.47
CA PRO A 261 -19.61 9.29 7.24
C PRO A 261 -19.74 8.17 6.21
N ALA A 262 -19.14 8.33 5.03
CA ALA A 262 -19.18 7.32 3.96
C ALA A 262 -18.49 6.01 4.38
N TYR A 263 -17.37 6.12 5.09
CA TYR A 263 -16.65 4.96 5.60
C TYR A 263 -17.45 4.15 6.61
N ARG A 264 -18.21 4.82 7.49
CA ARG A 264 -19.10 4.14 8.45
C ARG A 264 -20.17 3.32 7.72
N GLU A 265 -20.80 3.88 6.69
CA GLU A 265 -21.77 3.13 5.89
C GLU A 265 -21.11 1.98 5.13
N ALA A 266 -19.94 2.22 4.52
CA ALA A 266 -19.19 1.19 3.81
C ALA A 266 -18.86 -0.01 4.73
N MET A 267 -18.39 0.26 5.96
CA MET A 267 -18.07 -0.80 6.91
C MET A 267 -19.31 -1.57 7.38
N ARG A 268 -20.50 -0.97 7.42
CA ARG A 268 -21.74 -1.72 7.68
C ARG A 268 -22.07 -2.69 6.55
N VAL A 269 -21.88 -2.25 5.29
CA VAL A 269 -22.09 -3.12 4.12
C VAL A 269 -21.05 -4.24 4.09
N VAL A 270 -19.78 -3.93 4.35
CA VAL A 270 -18.72 -4.95 4.50
C VAL A 270 -19.09 -5.95 5.59
N ALA A 271 -19.48 -5.48 6.78
CA ALA A 271 -19.82 -6.35 7.91
C ALA A 271 -20.92 -7.37 7.57
N ALA A 272 -21.90 -6.97 6.75
CA ALA A 272 -22.99 -7.85 6.34
C ALA A 272 -22.57 -8.90 5.29
N ASN A 273 -21.53 -8.63 4.50
CA ASN A 273 -21.15 -9.44 3.33
C ASN A 273 -19.85 -10.22 3.52
N LEU A 274 -18.99 -9.84 4.47
CA LEU A 274 -17.65 -10.39 4.64
C LEU A 274 -17.64 -11.91 4.89
N ASP A 275 -18.54 -12.41 5.74
CA ASP A 275 -18.65 -13.85 6.01
C ASP A 275 -18.97 -14.67 4.75
N ALA A 276 -19.87 -14.16 3.92
CA ALA A 276 -20.25 -14.84 2.67
C ALA A 276 -19.11 -14.78 1.65
N TRP A 277 -18.38 -13.67 1.61
CA TRP A 277 -17.19 -13.51 0.79
C TRP A 277 -16.08 -14.50 1.20
N GLU A 278 -15.73 -14.56 2.48
CA GLU A 278 -14.72 -15.48 3.01
C GLU A 278 -15.08 -16.95 2.74
N ARG A 279 -16.35 -17.34 2.92
CA ARG A 279 -16.81 -18.70 2.59
C ARG A 279 -16.66 -19.04 1.10
N ARG A 280 -16.97 -18.09 0.21
CA ARG A 280 -16.85 -18.27 -1.23
C ARG A 280 -15.40 -18.47 -1.67
N HIS A 281 -14.48 -17.72 -1.06
CA HIS A 281 -13.06 -17.72 -1.42
C HIS A 281 -12.18 -18.61 -0.53
N ARG A 282 -12.76 -19.42 0.36
CA ARG A 282 -12.03 -20.20 1.36
C ARG A 282 -10.89 -21.03 0.77
N THR A 283 -11.13 -21.75 -0.32
CA THR A 283 -10.10 -22.58 -0.97
C THR A 283 -8.93 -21.75 -1.48
N GLU A 284 -9.20 -20.54 -2.02
CA GLU A 284 -8.18 -19.65 -2.52
C GLU A 284 -7.38 -19.00 -1.37
N LEU A 285 -8.06 -18.65 -0.28
CA LEU A 285 -7.44 -18.16 0.95
C LEU A 285 -6.49 -19.22 1.56
N ASP A 286 -6.95 -20.47 1.63
CA ASP A 286 -6.13 -21.59 2.13
C ASP A 286 -4.88 -21.81 1.26
N ALA A 287 -5.03 -21.72 -0.07
CA ALA A 287 -3.92 -21.85 -1.01
C ALA A 287 -2.89 -20.72 -0.86
N VAL A 288 -3.35 -19.46 -0.74
CA VAL A 288 -2.48 -18.31 -0.48
C VAL A 288 -1.73 -18.50 0.84
N ARG A 289 -2.43 -18.92 1.90
CA ARG A 289 -1.81 -19.12 3.21
C ARG A 289 -0.75 -20.23 3.19
N ALA A 290 -1.02 -21.34 2.49
CA ALA A 290 -0.06 -22.42 2.30
C ALA A 290 1.18 -21.97 1.53
N ALA A 291 1.00 -21.20 0.44
CA ALA A 291 2.09 -20.70 -0.38
C ALA A 291 3.02 -19.74 0.39
N TRP A 292 2.47 -18.89 1.24
CA TRP A 292 3.27 -18.05 2.12
C TRP A 292 4.08 -18.85 3.15
N ARG A 293 3.49 -19.86 3.79
CA ARG A 293 4.22 -20.75 4.71
C ARG A 293 5.38 -21.45 3.99
N GLN A 294 5.16 -21.88 2.76
CA GLN A 294 6.22 -22.48 1.94
C GLN A 294 7.37 -21.50 1.72
N ARG A 295 7.09 -20.22 1.41
CA ARG A 295 8.13 -19.21 1.21
C ARG A 295 8.93 -18.90 2.47
N VAL A 296 8.29 -18.87 3.63
CA VAL A 296 9.01 -18.73 4.90
C VAL A 296 9.95 -19.91 5.10
N ALA A 297 9.47 -21.14 4.86
CA ALA A 297 10.29 -22.34 4.94
C ALA A 297 11.46 -22.31 3.93
N ASP A 298 11.20 -21.97 2.67
CA ASP A 298 12.23 -21.85 1.63
C ASP A 298 13.27 -20.79 1.99
N ALA A 299 12.84 -19.62 2.46
CA ALA A 299 13.73 -18.54 2.87
C ALA A 299 14.60 -18.93 4.07
N ALA A 300 14.11 -19.81 4.96
CA ALA A 300 14.90 -20.33 6.08
C ALA A 300 16.03 -21.27 5.63
N THR A 301 15.90 -21.91 4.46
CA THR A 301 16.98 -22.74 3.89
C THR A 301 18.09 -21.93 3.21
N LEU A 302 17.82 -20.68 2.86
CA LEU A 302 18.84 -19.76 2.36
C LEU A 302 19.78 -19.43 3.52
N GLY A 303 21.06 -19.80 3.40
CA GLY A 303 22.11 -19.48 4.37
C GLY A 303 22.11 -17.98 4.70
N ARG A 304 22.39 -17.64 5.98
CA ARG A 304 22.34 -16.25 6.49
C ARG A 304 23.13 -15.29 5.62
#